data_AF-A0A941UNF3-F1
#
_entry.id   AF-A0A941UNF3-F1
#
_cell.length_a   1.000
_cell.length_b   1.000
_cell.length_c   1.000
_cell.angle_alpha   90.00
_cell.angle_beta   90.00
_cell.angle_gamma   90.00
#
_symmetry.space_group_name_H-M   'P 1'
#
loop_
_entity.id
_entity.type
_entity.pdbx_description
1 polymer ?
#
loop_
_entity_poly.entity_id
_entity_poly.type
_entity_poly.pdbx_seq_one_letter_code
_entity_poly.pdbx_strand_id
1 'polypeptide(L)'
;MIRGWWRRATKKQRRRRLELAGTLFLVGVIVLQYGGLAPRVIIVLSFLLSLGLILVQLPFLAGHYGIRHFRPSLVVLIVVLPFLISWGYEFVYRKNLLGLFYGEWFGTEQAAVSALAVIALPLLSFLSGKLSRKYRRKSPAVAAEEDRTMPTFIEKAAVIQAAGNKPKFIEEYIGRVNTGTTAVSIARMQSPSGWTEPGQTPEFDEYTLVLKGMLRVESRSGAVDVHAGQAVITLRGEWIRYSSPGPDGAEYIAVCLPAFSPATVHREA
;
A
#
# COMPACT_ATOMS: atom_id res chain seq x y z
N MET A 1 0.15 -12.06 57.37
CA MET A 1 -0.82 -13.16 57.18
C MET A 1 -1.42 -13.19 55.76
N ILE A 2 -0.63 -13.05 54.68
CA ILE A 2 -1.14 -13.03 53.27
C ILE A 2 -0.28 -13.86 52.28
N ARG A 3 0.81 -14.52 52.70
CA ARG A 3 1.68 -15.33 51.80
C ARG A 3 1.24 -16.79 51.60
N GLY A 4 0.22 -17.26 52.31
CA GLY A 4 -0.18 -18.68 52.37
C GLY A 4 -1.38 -19.10 51.51
N TRP A 5 -2.11 -18.15 50.92
CA TRP A 5 -3.41 -18.46 50.29
C TRP A 5 -3.30 -19.11 48.90
N TRP A 6 -2.16 -18.95 48.23
CA TRP A 6 -1.99 -19.35 46.82
C TRP A 6 -1.55 -20.81 46.58
N ARG A 7 -1.09 -21.54 47.61
CA ARG A 7 -0.51 -22.89 47.45
C ARG A 7 -1.50 -24.06 47.51
N ARG A 8 -2.79 -23.84 47.75
CA ARG A 8 -3.79 -24.93 47.94
C ARG A 8 -4.88 -25.03 46.87
N ALA A 9 -4.54 -24.79 45.59
CA ALA A 9 -5.41 -25.24 44.50
C ALA A 9 -5.00 -26.65 44.06
N THR A 10 -5.88 -27.64 44.29
CA THR A 10 -5.67 -29.04 43.87
C THR A 10 -5.49 -29.14 42.34
N LYS A 11 -4.78 -30.16 41.83
CA LYS A 11 -4.57 -30.36 40.37
C LYS A 11 -5.90 -30.28 39.58
N LYS A 12 -6.99 -30.80 40.15
CA LYS A 12 -8.36 -30.76 39.58
C LYS A 12 -8.91 -29.34 39.48
N GLN A 13 -8.67 -28.49 40.48
CA GLN A 13 -9.11 -27.10 40.48
C GLN A 13 -8.28 -26.21 39.56
N ARG A 14 -6.99 -26.51 39.37
CA ARG A 14 -6.14 -25.83 38.36
C ARG A 14 -6.57 -26.19 36.94
N ARG A 15 -6.89 -27.46 36.68
CA ARG A 15 -7.36 -27.93 35.37
C ARG A 15 -8.69 -27.28 34.97
N ARG A 16 -9.67 -27.23 35.88
CA ARG A 16 -10.95 -26.55 35.64
C ARG A 16 -10.81 -25.05 35.37
N ARG A 17 -9.84 -24.38 35.99
CA ARG A 17 -9.55 -22.96 35.74
C ARG A 17 -8.90 -22.73 34.38
N LEU A 18 -8.04 -23.64 33.92
CA LEU A 18 -7.48 -23.60 32.57
C LEU A 18 -8.57 -23.85 31.51
N GLU A 19 -9.46 -24.81 31.76
CA GLU A 19 -10.60 -25.11 30.87
C GLU A 19 -11.54 -23.92 30.75
N LEU A 20 -11.94 -23.29 31.87
CA LEU A 20 -12.76 -22.08 31.87
C LEU A 20 -12.09 -20.90 31.14
N ALA A 21 -10.77 -20.71 31.30
CA ALA A 21 -10.03 -19.67 30.59
C ALA A 21 -9.99 -19.94 29.07
N GLY A 22 -9.83 -21.20 28.66
CA GLY A 22 -9.89 -21.62 27.26
C GLY A 22 -11.28 -21.42 26.65
N THR A 23 -12.35 -21.73 27.39
CA THR A 23 -13.74 -21.54 26.91
C THR A 23 -14.08 -20.05 26.76
N LEU A 24 -13.69 -19.20 27.72
CA LEU A 24 -13.92 -17.75 27.63
C LEU A 24 -13.13 -17.11 26.48
N PHE A 25 -11.92 -17.62 26.19
CA PHE A 25 -11.13 -17.20 25.04
C PHE A 25 -11.82 -17.55 23.72
N LEU A 26 -12.34 -18.78 23.58
CA LEU A 26 -13.03 -19.22 22.38
C LEU A 26 -14.31 -18.40 22.13
N VAL A 27 -15.08 -18.13 23.19
CA VAL A 27 -16.29 -17.29 23.12
C VAL A 27 -15.94 -15.85 22.74
N GLY A 28 -14.85 -15.29 23.28
CA GLY A 28 -14.37 -13.96 22.91
C GLY A 28 -13.99 -13.84 21.43
N VAL A 29 -13.30 -14.86 20.88
CA VAL A 29 -12.93 -14.91 19.45
C VAL A 29 -14.17 -15.02 18.56
N ILE A 30 -15.15 -15.85 18.94
CA ILE A 30 -16.40 -16.01 18.17
C ILE A 30 -17.23 -14.71 18.18
N VAL A 31 -17.37 -14.05 19.32
CA VAL A 31 -18.10 -12.77 19.41
C VAL A 31 -17.41 -11.68 18.58
N LEU A 32 -16.07 -11.66 18.55
CA LEU A 32 -15.31 -10.71 17.73
C LEU A 32 -15.39 -11.00 16.24
N GLN A 33 -15.53 -12.26 15.83
CA GLN A 33 -15.59 -12.63 14.41
C GLN A 33 -16.98 -12.47 13.79
N TYR A 34 -18.04 -12.41 14.60
CA TYR A 34 -19.44 -12.30 14.13
C TYR A 34 -20.20 -11.04 14.56
N GLY A 35 -19.68 -10.25 15.51
CA GLY A 35 -20.20 -8.91 15.79
C GLY A 35 -19.60 -7.91 14.79
N GLY A 36 -20.42 -7.02 14.21
CA GLY A 36 -20.06 -6.08 13.12
C GLY A 36 -19.00 -5.01 13.45
N LEU A 37 -17.92 -5.38 14.13
CA LEU A 37 -16.75 -4.56 14.41
C LEU A 37 -15.86 -4.49 13.16
N ALA A 38 -15.18 -3.36 12.98
CA ALA A 38 -14.24 -3.20 11.89
C ALA A 38 -13.10 -4.24 11.98
N PRO A 39 -12.63 -4.83 10.86
CA PRO A 39 -11.63 -5.91 10.84
C PRO A 39 -10.34 -5.60 11.63
N ARG A 40 -9.92 -4.34 11.64
CA ARG A 40 -8.72 -3.90 12.38
C ARG A 40 -8.89 -4.03 13.90
N VAL A 41 -10.09 -3.81 14.43
CA VAL A 41 -10.39 -3.90 15.86
C VAL A 41 -10.41 -5.36 16.31
N ILE A 42 -10.94 -6.24 15.47
CA ILE A 42 -11.01 -7.70 15.70
C ILE A 42 -9.59 -8.28 15.84
N ILE A 43 -8.66 -7.87 14.97
CA ILE A 43 -7.27 -8.33 14.99
C ILE A 43 -6.56 -7.92 16.29
N VAL A 44 -6.70 -6.65 16.71
CA VAL A 44 -6.07 -6.15 17.94
C VAL A 44 -6.61 -6.88 19.17
N LEU A 45 -7.92 -7.03 19.27
CA LEU A 45 -8.53 -7.68 20.43
C LEU A 45 -8.16 -9.17 20.49
N SER A 46 -8.11 -9.86 19.34
CA SER A 46 -7.66 -11.25 19.25
C SER A 46 -6.20 -11.42 19.69
N PHE A 47 -5.33 -10.48 19.30
CA PHE A 47 -3.93 -10.48 19.74
C PHE A 47 -3.79 -10.27 21.26
N LEU A 48 -4.49 -9.29 21.82
CA LEU A 48 -4.44 -9.00 23.26
C LEU A 48 -4.97 -10.16 24.10
N LEU A 49 -6.06 -10.80 23.67
CA LEU A 49 -6.58 -12.01 24.29
C LEU A 49 -5.54 -13.15 24.26
N SER A 50 -4.88 -13.35 23.12
CA SER A 50 -3.86 -14.41 22.95
C SER A 50 -2.63 -14.15 23.82
N LEU A 51 -2.17 -12.90 23.89
CA LEU A 51 -1.07 -12.49 24.73
C LEU A 51 -1.39 -12.69 26.23
N GLY A 52 -2.61 -12.34 26.65
CA GLY A 52 -3.07 -12.58 28.02
C GLY A 52 -3.04 -14.06 28.39
N LEU A 53 -3.49 -14.94 27.49
CA LEU A 53 -3.48 -16.38 27.69
C LEU A 53 -2.04 -16.91 27.83
N ILE A 54 -1.14 -16.47 26.95
CA ILE A 54 0.29 -16.86 26.96
C ILE A 54 0.94 -16.45 28.28
N LEU A 55 0.72 -15.21 28.74
CA LEU A 55 1.27 -14.71 30.00
C LEU A 55 0.76 -15.48 31.22
N VAL A 56 -0.48 -15.97 31.19
CA VAL A 56 -1.06 -16.79 32.26
C VAL A 56 -0.51 -18.22 32.24
N GLN A 57 -0.30 -18.81 31.06
CA GLN A 57 0.11 -20.22 30.93
C GLN A 57 1.62 -20.45 31.11
N LEU A 58 2.46 -19.50 30.69
CA LEU A 58 3.91 -19.68 30.67
C LEU A 58 4.55 -19.94 32.06
N PRO A 59 4.12 -19.30 33.16
CA PRO A 59 4.65 -19.65 34.49
C PRO A 59 4.36 -21.09 34.90
N PHE A 60 3.25 -21.67 34.46
CA PHE A 60 2.90 -23.06 34.73
C PHE A 60 3.78 -24.02 33.91
N LEU A 61 4.00 -23.71 32.64
CA LEU A 61 4.92 -24.46 31.77
C LEU A 61 6.36 -24.39 32.29
N ALA A 62 6.85 -23.20 32.64
CA ALA A 62 8.18 -23.01 33.23
C ALA A 62 8.35 -23.83 34.52
N GLY A 63 7.31 -23.87 35.38
CA GLY A 63 7.29 -24.71 36.57
C GLY A 63 7.27 -26.22 36.27
N HIS A 64 6.61 -26.65 35.17
CA HIS A 64 6.60 -28.05 34.74
C HIS A 64 7.98 -28.52 34.25
N TYR A 65 8.69 -27.66 33.52
CA TYR A 65 10.03 -27.96 32.98
C TYR A 65 11.18 -27.58 33.91
N GLY A 66 10.91 -27.18 35.16
CA GLY A 66 11.94 -26.90 36.17
C GLY A 66 12.76 -25.63 35.95
N ILE A 67 12.27 -24.67 35.15
CA ILE A 67 12.96 -23.42 34.86
C ILE A 67 12.87 -22.49 36.08
N ARG A 68 13.98 -22.35 36.82
CA ARG A 68 14.02 -21.62 38.11
C ARG A 68 14.02 -20.09 38.00
N HIS A 69 14.41 -19.53 36.86
CA HIS A 69 14.55 -18.08 36.65
C HIS A 69 13.72 -17.58 35.46
N PHE A 70 12.41 -17.86 35.48
CA PHE A 70 11.49 -17.33 34.48
C PHE A 70 11.23 -15.84 34.72
N ARG A 71 11.64 -14.98 33.77
CA ARG A 71 11.39 -13.53 33.80
C ARG A 71 10.28 -13.18 32.81
N PRO A 72 9.07 -12.79 33.27
CA PRO A 72 7.93 -12.49 32.40
C PRO A 72 8.19 -11.36 31.39
N SER A 73 9.10 -10.42 31.74
CA SER A 73 9.51 -9.32 30.86
C SER A 73 10.15 -9.79 29.55
N LEU A 74 10.80 -10.96 29.54
CA LEU A 74 11.43 -11.54 28.35
C LEU A 74 10.39 -12.06 27.35
N VAL A 75 9.22 -12.50 27.83
CA VAL A 75 8.09 -12.94 26.99
C VAL A 75 7.46 -11.77 26.28
N VAL A 76 7.28 -10.65 26.99
CA VAL A 76 6.79 -9.40 26.39
C VAL A 76 7.74 -8.98 25.28
N LEU A 77 9.05 -9.07 25.50
CA LEU A 77 10.05 -8.75 24.47
C LEU A 77 10.01 -9.70 23.26
N ILE A 78 9.80 -11.00 23.46
CA ILE A 78 9.81 -11.98 22.37
C ILE A 78 8.50 -11.99 21.58
N VAL A 79 7.35 -11.73 22.22
CA VAL A 79 6.03 -11.86 21.58
C VAL A 79 5.48 -10.51 21.13
N VAL A 80 5.65 -9.46 21.94
CA VAL A 80 5.07 -8.14 21.66
C VAL A 80 5.96 -7.34 20.71
N LEU A 81 7.28 -7.49 20.80
CA LEU A 81 8.20 -6.73 19.95
C LEU A 81 8.06 -7.10 18.45
N PRO A 82 8.00 -8.38 18.04
CA PRO A 82 7.79 -8.72 16.62
C PRO A 82 6.41 -8.32 16.11
N PHE A 83 5.38 -8.34 16.97
CA PHE A 83 4.04 -7.90 16.61
C PHE A 83 3.98 -6.39 16.38
N LEU A 84 4.61 -5.59 17.25
CA LEU A 84 4.73 -4.14 17.08
C LEU A 84 5.56 -3.77 15.83
N ILE A 85 6.63 -4.54 15.56
CA ILE A 85 7.44 -4.41 14.33
C ILE A 85 6.58 -4.73 13.09
N SER A 86 5.77 -5.79 13.14
CA SER A 86 4.85 -6.17 12.05
C SER A 86 3.74 -5.15 11.81
N TRP A 87 3.46 -4.27 12.77
CA TRP A 87 2.46 -3.19 12.68
C TRP A 87 3.06 -1.83 12.27
N GLY A 88 4.34 -1.79 11.90
CA GLY A 88 4.97 -0.58 11.37
C GLY A 88 5.34 0.46 12.42
N TYR A 89 5.29 0.13 13.72
CA TYR A 89 5.89 0.98 14.75
C TYR A 89 7.42 0.88 14.66
N GLU A 90 8.05 1.77 13.88
CA GLU A 90 9.49 1.98 13.98
C GLU A 90 9.84 2.47 15.39
N PHE A 91 10.33 1.57 16.24
CA PHE A 91 11.02 1.98 17.46
C PHE A 91 12.29 2.72 17.03
N VAL A 92 12.27 4.05 17.15
CA VAL A 92 13.46 4.88 17.04
C VAL A 92 14.47 4.39 18.09
N TYR A 93 15.44 3.60 17.65
CA TYR A 93 16.56 3.10 18.44
C TYR A 93 17.41 4.30 18.90
N ARG A 94 17.01 4.97 20.00
CA ARG A 94 17.99 5.76 20.77
C ARG A 94 18.96 4.77 21.40
N LYS A 95 20.25 4.98 21.10
CA LYS A 95 21.44 4.20 21.45
C LYS A 95 21.65 3.82 22.93
N ASN A 96 20.70 4.01 23.85
CA ASN A 96 20.92 3.84 25.28
C ASN A 96 20.15 2.67 25.94
N LEU A 97 19.38 1.86 25.22
CA LEU A 97 18.78 0.67 25.84
C LEU A 97 19.83 -0.41 26.13
N LEU A 98 20.76 -0.68 25.21
CA LEU A 98 21.83 -1.68 25.39
C LEU A 98 22.79 -1.33 26.54
N GLY A 99 23.00 -0.03 26.81
CA GLY A 99 23.82 0.44 27.93
C GLY A 99 23.20 0.19 29.31
N LEU A 100 21.87 0.16 29.40
CA LEU A 100 21.15 -0.21 30.64
C LEU A 100 21.25 -1.70 30.96
N PHE A 101 21.55 -2.57 29.99
CA PHE A 101 21.62 -4.02 30.19
C PHE A 101 23.03 -4.56 30.39
N TYR A 102 24.07 -3.82 30.00
CA TYR A 102 25.46 -4.29 30.14
C TYR A 102 26.01 -4.18 31.57
N GLY A 103 25.49 -3.26 32.40
CA GLY A 103 26.03 -3.00 33.74
C GLY A 103 25.62 -3.99 34.84
N GLU A 104 24.54 -4.76 34.66
CA GLU A 104 23.99 -5.65 35.71
C GLU A 104 24.10 -7.16 35.40
N TRP A 105 24.51 -7.55 34.18
CA TRP A 105 24.33 -8.93 33.71
C TRP A 105 25.60 -9.75 33.49
N PHE A 106 26.76 -9.13 33.31
CA PHE A 106 28.00 -9.86 33.02
C PHE A 106 29.03 -9.62 34.11
N GLY A 107 28.91 -10.43 35.17
CA GLY A 107 30.02 -10.75 36.05
C GLY A 107 31.13 -11.48 35.27
N THR A 108 32.35 -11.21 35.70
CA THR A 108 33.62 -11.73 35.17
C THR A 108 33.60 -13.25 34.98
N GLU A 109 33.75 -13.74 33.74
CA GLU A 109 34.56 -14.91 33.35
C GLU A 109 34.43 -15.27 31.84
N GLN A 110 35.27 -14.63 31.03
CA GLN A 110 36.28 -15.23 30.14
C GLN A 110 36.06 -16.42 29.19
N ALA A 111 34.85 -16.77 28.71
CA ALA A 111 34.75 -17.84 27.67
C ALA A 111 34.03 -17.48 26.35
N ALA A 112 33.39 -16.30 26.22
CA ALA A 112 32.59 -15.99 25.03
C ALA A 112 33.18 -14.90 24.09
N VAL A 113 34.35 -14.35 24.41
CA VAL A 113 35.01 -13.33 23.59
C VAL A 113 35.66 -13.93 22.33
N SER A 114 35.93 -15.24 22.33
CA SER A 114 36.57 -15.95 21.21
C SER A 114 35.62 -16.27 20.05
N ALA A 115 34.30 -16.25 20.27
CA ALA A 115 33.31 -16.55 19.22
C ALA A 115 32.86 -15.30 18.43
N LEU A 116 32.97 -14.11 19.04
CA LEU A 116 32.56 -12.85 18.40
C LEU A 116 33.61 -12.30 17.42
N ALA A 117 34.89 -12.61 17.60
CA ALA A 117 35.95 -12.18 16.68
C ALA A 117 35.86 -12.86 15.30
N VAL A 118 35.41 -14.11 15.24
CA VAL A 118 35.34 -14.90 14.00
C VAL A 118 34.12 -14.51 13.13
N ILE A 119 33.08 -13.92 13.73
CA ILE A 119 31.89 -13.42 13.00
C ILE A 119 32.02 -11.92 12.67
N ALA A 120 32.79 -11.15 13.44
CA ALA A 120 32.90 -9.69 13.27
C ALA A 120 33.80 -9.23 12.10
N LEU A 121 34.81 -10.00 11.70
CA LEU A 121 35.75 -9.62 10.63
C LEU A 121 35.14 -9.64 9.21
N PRO A 122 34.27 -10.61 8.83
CA PRO A 122 33.52 -10.54 7.58
C PRO A 122 32.48 -9.40 7.57
N LEU A 123 31.89 -9.08 8.74
CA LEU A 123 30.91 -8.00 8.89
C LEU A 123 31.53 -6.60 8.76
N LEU A 124 32.77 -6.42 9.23
CA LEU A 124 33.51 -5.16 9.09
C LEU A 124 33.94 -4.87 7.63
N SER A 125 34.21 -5.91 6.82
CA SER A 125 34.45 -5.77 5.38
C SER A 125 33.16 -5.48 4.59
N PHE A 126 32.02 -6.04 5.01
CA PHE A 126 30.71 -5.69 4.45
C PHE A 126 30.25 -4.25 4.82
N LEU A 127 30.74 -3.73 5.96
CA LEU A 127 30.46 -2.38 6.44
C LEU A 127 31.39 -1.30 5.84
N SER A 128 32.58 -1.63 5.33
CA SER A 128 33.45 -0.64 4.66
C SER A 128 33.00 -0.30 3.23
N GLY A 129 32.27 -1.20 2.56
CA GLY A 129 31.68 -0.98 1.22
C GLY A 129 30.48 -0.03 1.17
N LYS A 130 29.97 0.45 2.32
CA LYS A 130 28.83 1.40 2.40
C LYS A 130 29.20 2.76 3.01
N LEU A 131 30.49 3.08 3.11
CA LEU A 131 30.95 4.41 3.52
C LEU A 131 31.07 5.43 2.38
N SER A 132 30.63 5.09 1.16
CA SER A 132 30.39 6.06 0.07
C SER A 132 28.89 6.29 -0.16
N ARG A 133 28.22 6.93 0.81
CA ARG A 133 26.95 7.66 0.58
C ARG A 133 26.61 8.57 1.74
N LYS A 134 27.60 9.34 2.19
CA LYS A 134 27.43 10.44 3.15
C LYS A 134 26.85 11.67 2.44
N TYR A 135 25.66 11.51 1.87
CA TYR A 135 24.63 12.51 1.54
C TYR A 135 23.47 11.73 0.91
N ARG A 136 22.60 11.14 1.72
CA ARG A 136 21.31 10.62 1.25
C ARG A 136 20.23 11.52 1.84
N ARG A 137 19.88 12.58 1.08
CA ARG A 137 18.51 13.12 1.06
C ARG A 137 17.54 11.95 1.24
N LYS A 138 16.46 12.11 2.03
CA LYS A 138 15.35 11.14 2.10
C LYS A 138 15.20 10.46 0.75
N SER A 139 15.35 9.13 0.71
CA SER A 139 15.15 8.39 -0.53
C SER A 139 13.75 8.73 -1.03
N PRO A 140 13.57 9.29 -2.23
CA PRO A 140 12.26 9.75 -2.70
C PRO A 140 11.20 8.65 -2.66
N ALA A 141 11.61 7.38 -2.72
CA ALA A 141 10.74 6.22 -2.61
C ALA A 141 9.97 6.12 -1.27
N VAL A 142 10.58 6.44 -0.13
CA VAL A 142 9.92 6.28 1.19
C VAL A 142 8.97 7.44 1.49
N ALA A 143 9.29 8.65 1.01
CA ALA A 143 8.35 9.79 1.07
C ALA A 143 7.18 9.62 0.07
N ALA A 144 7.42 8.97 -1.07
CA ALA A 144 6.37 8.68 -2.06
C ALA A 144 5.43 7.52 -1.65
N GLU A 145 5.78 6.74 -0.63
CA GLU A 145 4.96 5.62 -0.14
C GLU A 145 3.95 6.07 0.93
N GLU A 146 4.30 7.07 1.75
CA GLU A 146 3.38 7.74 2.71
C GLU A 146 2.24 8.51 2.01
N ASP A 147 2.50 9.08 0.83
CA ASP A 147 1.56 9.88 0.04
C ASP A 147 0.45 9.06 -0.66
N ARG A 148 0.57 7.72 -0.69
CA ARG A 148 -0.44 6.85 -1.35
C ARG A 148 -1.69 6.58 -0.52
N THR A 149 -1.77 7.14 0.68
CA THR A 149 -2.87 6.89 1.62
C THR A 149 -3.98 7.94 1.58
N MET A 150 -3.75 9.08 0.90
CA MET A 150 -4.75 10.12 0.70
C MET A 150 -5.13 10.23 -0.78
N PRO A 151 -6.42 10.39 -1.12
CA PRO A 151 -6.82 10.63 -2.50
C PRO A 151 -6.27 11.96 -2.98
N THR A 152 -5.68 11.97 -4.17
CA THR A 152 -5.25 13.22 -4.82
C THR A 152 -6.49 13.93 -5.38
N PHE A 153 -6.82 15.10 -4.82
CA PHE A 153 -7.89 15.95 -5.32
C PHE A 153 -7.41 16.78 -6.52
N ILE A 154 -8.20 16.80 -7.59
CA ILE A 154 -7.93 17.58 -8.81
C ILE A 154 -9.03 18.64 -8.90
N GLU A 155 -8.66 19.90 -8.66
CA GLU A 155 -9.62 21.01 -8.62
C GLU A 155 -10.10 21.42 -10.03
N LYS A 156 -9.18 21.45 -11.00
CA LYS A 156 -9.46 21.88 -12.37
C LYS A 156 -8.64 21.10 -13.39
N ALA A 157 -9.16 21.04 -14.61
CA ALA A 157 -8.46 20.49 -15.75
C ALA A 157 -7.40 21.48 -16.29
N ALA A 158 -6.40 20.95 -16.96
CA ALA A 158 -5.54 21.71 -17.85
C ALA A 158 -6.20 21.79 -19.24
N VAL A 159 -6.27 22.99 -19.83
CA VAL A 159 -6.83 23.18 -21.17
C VAL A 159 -5.71 23.11 -22.21
N ILE A 160 -5.84 22.17 -23.14
CA ILE A 160 -4.91 21.95 -24.24
C ILE A 160 -5.64 22.23 -25.56
N GLN A 161 -4.95 22.89 -26.49
CA GLN A 161 -5.48 23.12 -27.83
C GLN A 161 -5.35 21.84 -28.66
N ALA A 162 -6.46 21.37 -29.23
CA ALA A 162 -6.44 20.22 -30.11
C ALA A 162 -5.93 20.57 -31.51
N ALA A 163 -5.44 19.56 -32.22
CA ALA A 163 -5.22 19.63 -33.67
C ALA A 163 -6.56 19.62 -34.44
N GLY A 164 -6.52 20.04 -35.70
CA GLY A 164 -7.65 19.98 -36.62
C GLY A 164 -7.98 21.33 -37.28
N ASN A 165 -9.08 21.35 -38.03
CA ASN A 165 -9.50 22.49 -38.84
C ASN A 165 -10.21 23.61 -38.06
N LYS A 166 -10.66 23.34 -36.83
CA LYS A 166 -11.41 24.28 -35.98
C LYS A 166 -10.95 24.20 -34.52
N PRO A 167 -11.18 25.24 -33.69
CA PRO A 167 -10.84 25.20 -32.27
C PRO A 167 -11.63 24.11 -31.55
N LYS A 168 -10.94 23.05 -31.12
CA LYS A 168 -11.43 22.00 -30.23
C LYS A 168 -10.65 22.10 -28.92
N PHE A 169 -11.37 21.97 -27.81
CA PHE A 169 -10.79 22.05 -26.47
C PHE A 169 -10.61 20.66 -25.88
N ILE A 170 -9.46 20.45 -25.24
CA ILE A 170 -9.12 19.26 -24.47
C ILE A 170 -8.93 19.70 -23.03
N GLU A 171 -9.85 19.32 -22.16
CA GLU A 171 -9.78 19.55 -20.72
C GLU A 171 -9.18 18.29 -20.07
N GLU A 172 -7.85 18.22 -19.94
CA GLU A 172 -7.17 17.08 -19.29
C GLU A 172 -7.29 17.18 -17.77
N TYR A 173 -8.00 16.23 -17.15
CA TYR A 173 -8.08 16.12 -15.69
C TYR A 173 -6.94 15.28 -15.14
N ILE A 174 -6.67 14.12 -15.75
CA ILE A 174 -5.59 13.21 -15.37
C ILE A 174 -4.74 12.97 -16.61
N GLY A 175 -3.43 12.91 -16.45
CA GLY A 175 -2.49 12.73 -17.55
C GLY A 175 -1.21 13.52 -17.36
N ARG A 176 -0.47 13.69 -18.46
CA ARG A 176 0.91 14.21 -18.44
C ARG A 176 0.97 15.69 -18.12
N VAL A 177 -0.04 16.45 -18.54
CA VAL A 177 -0.06 17.91 -18.40
C VAL A 177 -0.58 18.29 -17.02
N ASN A 178 -1.70 17.72 -16.58
CA ASN A 178 -2.31 18.14 -15.32
C ASN A 178 -1.70 17.45 -14.09
N THR A 179 -1.48 16.14 -14.15
CA THR A 179 -1.06 15.33 -12.98
C THR A 179 0.34 14.72 -13.10
N GLY A 180 0.98 14.84 -14.26
CA GLY A 180 2.30 14.27 -14.55
C GLY A 180 2.33 12.74 -14.71
N THR A 181 1.20 12.03 -14.63
CA THR A 181 1.19 10.57 -14.83
C THR A 181 1.35 10.20 -16.30
N THR A 182 2.09 9.13 -16.55
CA THR A 182 2.30 8.56 -17.89
C THR A 182 1.40 7.34 -18.15
N ALA A 183 0.72 6.85 -17.11
CA ALA A 183 -0.03 5.60 -17.16
C ALA A 183 -1.40 5.75 -17.82
N VAL A 184 -2.10 6.85 -17.56
CA VAL A 184 -3.45 7.12 -18.08
C VAL A 184 -3.63 8.61 -18.33
N SER A 185 -4.35 8.95 -19.41
CA SER A 185 -4.91 10.29 -19.60
C SER A 185 -6.43 10.18 -19.56
N ILE A 186 -7.09 11.09 -18.86
CA ILE A 186 -8.55 11.25 -18.80
C ILE A 186 -8.85 12.70 -19.11
N ALA A 187 -9.47 12.94 -20.26
CA ALA A 187 -9.77 14.27 -20.74
C ALA A 187 -11.24 14.39 -21.16
N ARG A 188 -11.84 15.55 -20.89
CA ARG A 188 -13.10 15.95 -21.49
C ARG A 188 -12.83 16.73 -22.76
N MET A 189 -13.45 16.29 -23.84
CA MET A 189 -13.22 16.76 -25.19
C MET A 189 -14.45 17.53 -25.66
N GLN A 190 -14.24 18.73 -26.18
CA GLN A 190 -15.32 19.56 -26.74
C GLN A 190 -14.94 19.95 -28.17
N SER A 191 -15.64 19.34 -29.14
CA SER A 191 -15.41 19.55 -30.57
C SER A 191 -16.61 20.24 -31.22
N PRO A 192 -16.41 21.35 -31.96
CA PRO A 192 -17.51 22.04 -32.61
C PRO A 192 -18.03 21.25 -33.82
N SER A 193 -19.20 21.62 -34.34
CA SER A 193 -19.75 21.03 -35.55
C SER A 193 -18.81 21.20 -36.76
N GLY A 194 -18.66 20.12 -37.53
CA GLY A 194 -17.80 20.07 -38.72
C GLY A 194 -16.31 20.13 -38.41
N TRP A 195 -15.91 19.84 -37.17
CA TRP A 195 -14.50 19.66 -36.83
C TRP A 195 -14.01 18.31 -37.37
N THR A 196 -12.76 18.30 -37.86
CA THR A 196 -12.03 17.10 -38.28
C THR A 196 -10.57 17.27 -37.92
N GLU A 197 -9.92 16.17 -37.54
CA GLU A 197 -8.45 16.13 -37.39
C GLU A 197 -7.76 15.33 -38.50
N PRO A 198 -6.43 15.46 -38.65
CA PRO A 198 -5.64 14.57 -39.50
C PRO A 198 -5.79 13.10 -39.06
N GLY A 199 -5.58 12.18 -40.01
CA GLY A 199 -5.44 10.76 -39.68
C GLY A 199 -4.27 10.54 -38.73
N GLN A 200 -4.37 9.54 -37.87
CA GLN A 200 -3.37 9.23 -36.85
C GLN A 200 -3.25 7.72 -36.63
N THR A 201 -2.09 7.27 -36.14
CA THR A 201 -1.86 5.87 -35.76
C THR A 201 -1.22 5.83 -34.36
N PRO A 202 -2.02 5.94 -33.29
CA PRO A 202 -1.51 6.17 -31.94
C PRO A 202 -0.75 4.99 -31.34
N GLU A 203 0.18 5.25 -30.40
CA GLU A 203 0.86 4.21 -29.59
C GLU A 203 0.07 3.82 -28.32
N PHE A 204 -1.15 4.32 -28.17
CA PHE A 204 -2.01 4.10 -27.02
C PHE A 204 -3.38 3.59 -27.46
N ASP A 205 -4.02 2.83 -26.58
CA ASP A 205 -5.45 2.51 -26.73
C ASP A 205 -6.25 3.71 -26.23
N GLU A 206 -7.36 4.02 -26.89
CA GLU A 206 -8.29 5.07 -26.48
C GLU A 206 -9.70 4.50 -26.30
N TYR A 207 -10.29 4.82 -25.16
CA TYR A 207 -11.66 4.47 -24.80
C TYR A 207 -12.45 5.78 -24.74
N THR A 208 -13.44 5.89 -25.60
CA THR A 208 -14.19 7.13 -25.77
C THR A 208 -15.66 6.92 -25.44
N LEU A 209 -16.19 7.74 -24.53
CA LEU A 209 -17.61 7.79 -24.17
C LEU A 209 -18.20 9.13 -24.58
N VAL A 210 -19.16 9.11 -25.49
CA VAL A 210 -19.82 10.33 -25.97
C VAL A 210 -20.91 10.75 -24.98
N LEU A 211 -20.83 11.99 -24.51
CA LEU A 211 -21.77 12.60 -23.56
C LEU A 211 -22.87 13.38 -24.27
N LYS A 212 -22.53 14.09 -25.36
CA LYS A 212 -23.45 14.90 -26.15
C LYS A 212 -23.03 14.93 -27.61
N GLY A 213 -24.02 15.02 -28.51
CA GLY A 213 -23.78 15.11 -29.95
C GLY A 213 -23.36 13.77 -30.55
N MET A 214 -22.45 13.82 -31.53
CA MET A 214 -21.97 12.62 -32.23
C MET A 214 -20.50 12.76 -32.64
N LEU A 215 -19.71 11.74 -32.31
CA LEU A 215 -18.33 11.58 -32.75
C LEU A 215 -18.28 10.50 -33.84
N ARG A 216 -17.72 10.84 -35.00
CA ARG A 216 -17.41 9.87 -36.05
C ARG A 216 -15.96 9.44 -35.95
N VAL A 217 -15.75 8.12 -35.93
CA VAL A 217 -14.43 7.50 -35.97
C VAL A 217 -14.29 6.79 -37.31
N GLU A 218 -13.40 7.30 -38.16
CA GLU A 218 -13.01 6.62 -39.38
C GLU A 218 -11.81 5.71 -39.10
N SER A 219 -11.78 4.58 -39.77
CA SER A 219 -10.70 3.60 -39.77
C SER A 219 -10.50 3.09 -41.19
N ARG A 220 -9.51 2.22 -41.41
CA ARG A 220 -9.30 1.61 -42.73
C ARG A 220 -10.44 0.69 -43.18
N SER A 221 -11.26 0.19 -42.25
CA SER A 221 -12.39 -0.70 -42.56
C SER A 221 -13.70 0.05 -42.78
N GLY A 222 -13.74 1.37 -42.55
CA GLY A 222 -14.95 2.18 -42.66
C GLY A 222 -15.07 3.17 -41.52
N ALA A 223 -16.28 3.67 -41.28
CA ALA A 223 -16.56 4.66 -40.24
C ALA A 223 -17.66 4.19 -39.29
N VAL A 224 -17.56 4.59 -38.03
CA VAL A 224 -18.56 4.37 -36.99
C VAL A 224 -18.99 5.72 -36.42
N ASP A 225 -20.31 5.92 -36.34
CA ASP A 225 -20.91 7.08 -35.67
C ASP A 225 -21.28 6.70 -34.24
N VAL A 226 -20.72 7.44 -33.28
CA VAL A 226 -20.87 7.20 -31.84
C VAL A 226 -21.68 8.36 -31.27
N HIS A 227 -22.90 8.08 -30.85
CA HIS A 227 -23.83 9.06 -30.31
C HIS A 227 -23.75 9.15 -28.79
N ALA A 228 -24.38 10.18 -28.21
CA ALA A 228 -24.51 10.34 -26.77
C ALA A 228 -24.97 9.05 -26.07
N GLY A 229 -24.28 8.68 -24.99
CA GLY A 229 -24.49 7.44 -24.22
C GLY A 229 -23.81 6.21 -24.81
N GLN A 230 -23.15 6.32 -25.96
CA GLN A 230 -22.41 5.23 -26.60
C GLN A 230 -20.89 5.40 -26.43
N ALA A 231 -20.19 4.28 -26.56
CA ALA A 231 -18.75 4.24 -26.44
C ALA A 231 -18.09 3.50 -27.61
N VAL A 232 -16.83 3.82 -27.85
CA VAL A 232 -15.97 3.18 -28.85
C VAL A 232 -14.58 2.96 -28.26
N ILE A 233 -13.92 1.90 -28.72
CA ILE A 233 -12.54 1.59 -28.40
C ILE A 233 -11.75 1.66 -29.70
N THR A 234 -10.67 2.42 -29.71
CA THR A 234 -9.68 2.40 -30.79
C THR A 234 -8.36 1.89 -30.21
N LEU A 235 -7.82 0.84 -30.81
CA LEU A 235 -6.62 0.19 -30.28
C LEU A 235 -5.35 0.85 -30.81
N ARG A 236 -4.27 0.77 -30.04
CA ARG A 236 -2.94 1.22 -30.47
C ARG A 236 -2.57 0.59 -31.82
N GLY A 237 -1.94 1.39 -32.68
CA GLY A 237 -1.53 0.95 -34.01
C GLY A 237 -2.67 0.89 -35.04
N GLU A 238 -3.92 1.12 -34.64
CA GLU A 238 -5.01 1.32 -35.60
C GLU A 238 -4.89 2.72 -36.22
N TRP A 239 -4.97 2.77 -37.54
CA TRP A 239 -5.16 4.03 -38.22
C TRP A 239 -6.59 4.50 -38.00
N ILE A 240 -6.74 5.70 -37.45
CA ILE A 240 -8.02 6.31 -37.15
C ILE A 240 -8.05 7.79 -37.49
N ARG A 241 -9.25 8.33 -37.71
CA ARG A 241 -9.50 9.77 -37.82
C ARG A 241 -10.80 10.14 -37.16
N TYR A 242 -10.74 11.13 -36.27
CA TYR A 242 -11.92 11.64 -35.58
C TYR A 242 -12.51 12.86 -36.29
N SER A 243 -13.83 12.92 -36.31
CA SER A 243 -14.58 14.11 -36.75
C SER A 243 -15.91 14.24 -36.00
N SER A 244 -16.50 15.44 -36.00
CA SER A 244 -17.81 15.72 -35.40
C SER A 244 -18.74 16.37 -36.43
N PRO A 245 -19.20 15.60 -37.43
CA PRO A 245 -19.96 16.14 -38.55
C PRO A 245 -21.40 16.55 -38.16
N GLY A 246 -21.89 16.11 -37.00
CA GLY A 246 -23.22 16.48 -36.50
C GLY A 246 -23.36 17.99 -36.22
N PRO A 247 -24.59 18.53 -36.29
CA PRO A 247 -24.85 19.96 -36.09
C PRO A 247 -24.53 20.43 -34.66
N ASP A 248 -24.59 19.54 -33.68
CA ASP A 248 -24.30 19.85 -32.27
C ASP A 248 -22.82 19.68 -31.90
N GLY A 249 -21.97 19.27 -32.86
CA GLY A 249 -20.60 18.84 -32.57
C GLY A 249 -20.57 17.56 -31.72
N ALA A 250 -19.55 17.45 -30.86
CA ALA A 250 -19.45 16.37 -29.90
C ALA A 250 -18.79 16.81 -28.59
N GLU A 251 -19.35 16.34 -27.48
CA GLU A 251 -18.74 16.36 -26.15
C GLU A 251 -18.55 14.92 -25.68
N TYR A 252 -17.33 14.56 -25.28
CA TYR A 252 -17.00 13.18 -24.92
C TYR A 252 -15.86 13.12 -23.91
N ILE A 253 -15.76 11.99 -23.21
CA ILE A 253 -14.59 11.64 -22.40
C ILE A 253 -13.69 10.74 -23.22
N ALA A 254 -12.40 11.07 -23.30
CA ALA A 254 -11.36 10.24 -23.86
C ALA A 254 -10.47 9.71 -22.73
N VAL A 255 -10.24 8.41 -22.71
CA VAL A 255 -9.33 7.74 -21.78
C VAL A 255 -8.24 7.02 -22.57
N CYS A 256 -6.99 7.44 -22.41
CA CYS A 256 -5.85 6.88 -23.15
C CYS A 256 -4.94 6.04 -22.25
N LEU A 257 -4.52 4.86 -22.72
CA LEU A 257 -3.54 4.00 -22.06
C LEU A 257 -2.44 3.53 -23.04
N PRO A 258 -1.17 3.96 -22.87
CA PRO A 258 -0.67 4.91 -21.87
C PRO A 258 -1.20 6.35 -22.07
N ALA A 259 -0.87 7.25 -21.14
CA ALA A 259 -1.31 8.64 -21.17
C ALA A 259 -0.90 9.34 -22.48
N PHE A 260 -1.87 10.03 -23.10
CA PHE A 260 -1.71 10.82 -24.31
C PHE A 260 -0.48 11.72 -24.27
N SER A 261 0.26 11.76 -25.37
CA SER A 261 1.33 12.71 -25.64
C SER A 261 1.29 13.07 -27.11
N PRO A 262 1.51 14.35 -27.50
CA PRO A 262 1.60 14.74 -28.92
C PRO A 262 2.61 13.91 -29.72
N ALA A 263 3.69 13.44 -29.06
CA ALA A 263 4.73 12.63 -29.70
C ALA A 263 4.31 11.19 -30.01
N THR A 264 3.26 10.67 -29.37
CA THR A 264 2.83 9.26 -29.50
C THR A 264 1.58 9.10 -30.37
N VAL A 265 1.17 10.17 -31.05
CA VAL A 265 -0.05 10.21 -31.86
C VAL A 265 0.19 9.78 -33.30
N HIS A 266 1.36 10.14 -33.86
CA HIS A 266 1.75 9.88 -35.25
C HIS A 266 0.69 10.37 -36.24
N ARG A 267 0.42 11.68 -36.21
CA ARG A 267 -0.48 12.33 -37.17
C ARG A 267 0.14 12.36 -38.56
N GLU A 268 -0.70 12.17 -39.57
CA GLU A 268 -0.35 12.43 -40.96
C GLU A 268 -0.16 13.94 -41.18
N ALA A 269 0.77 14.28 -42.08
CA ALA A 269 1.13 15.64 -42.44
C ALA A 269 0.12 16.29 -43.39
#